data_AF-A0A9P9FEJ3-F1
#
_entry.id   AF-A0A9P9FEJ3-F1
#
_cell.length_a   1.000
_cell.length_b   1.000
_cell.length_c   1.000
_cell.angle_alpha   90.00
_cell.angle_beta   90.00
_cell.angle_gamma   90.00
#
_symmetry.space_group_name_H-M   'P 1'
#
loop_
_entity.id
_entity.type
_entity.pdbx_description
1 polymer ?
#
loop_
_entity_poly.entity_id
_entity_poly.type
_entity_poly.pdbx_seq_one_letter_code
_entity_poly.pdbx_strand_id
1 'polypeptide(L)'
;MKCTAVLSLLALAGLSTACGHDHDDKEWTQEELAELQAKWGNEWSFNGIGTFAHLNHVRCLTEPTEPFDIAIIGAPFDTAVTYRPGARFGPRAIRQASARQTSFRGFNPRAGINPYQNWAKVVDCGDIPITPIDNNIAREQMTQALTQLGRRRTVSALAPKPKLMTLGGDHSLTLPALRALTEVYGKPIQVLHFDAHLDTWNPAAYPSYWGETHFTHGSMFWMANQEGLLSNSSSEPSVHAGLRTRLSGTDWADNIDDTAQNWIRFAADEIDDLGVKGIIDGILTALGTENPVYLSVDIDVLDPAFAPGTGTPEPGGWTTREFIRILRGLEGLNLVGADVVEVSPAYQGNGEETSLAAAQVVYELITSMVKRGLQDMGKEGNAGHADDAKDELTEYSTPKNMMPSKSSHEFDGIISTACRKPVLEIDAAICLEMEDKNKSGSQARDVITIDISRQAGLAPTPES
;
A
#
# COMPACT_ATOMS: atom_id res chain seq x y z
N MET A 1 -24.53 -56.92 -81.77
CA MET A 1 -25.86 -56.93 -82.41
C MET A 1 -26.68 -55.78 -81.81
N LYS A 2 -27.17 -54.86 -82.67
CA LYS A 2 -28.39 -54.00 -82.62
C LYS A 2 -28.68 -53.22 -81.30
N CYS A 3 -28.70 -51.88 -81.32
CA CYS A 3 -29.87 -50.99 -81.62
C CYS A 3 -31.02 -51.22 -80.63
N THR A 4 -31.66 -50.26 -79.95
CA THR A 4 -32.19 -48.92 -80.33
C THR A 4 -32.85 -48.32 -79.05
N ALA A 5 -32.70 -47.02 -78.72
CA ALA A 5 -33.68 -45.91 -78.87
C ALA A 5 -35.03 -46.07 -78.11
N VAL A 6 -35.74 -45.09 -77.51
CA VAL A 6 -35.67 -43.68 -77.04
C VAL A 6 -37.00 -43.46 -76.23
N LEU A 7 -37.12 -42.35 -75.48
CA LEU A 7 -38.32 -41.66 -74.92
C LEU A 7 -38.66 -42.01 -73.44
N SER A 8 -38.90 -41.09 -72.49
CA SER A 8 -39.08 -39.62 -72.51
C SER A 8 -38.99 -39.00 -71.09
N LEU A 9 -38.70 -37.69 -71.09
CA LEU A 9 -38.86 -36.61 -70.09
C LEU A 9 -39.61 -36.91 -68.76
N LEU A 10 -39.04 -36.45 -67.63
CA LEU A 10 -39.61 -35.35 -66.83
C LEU A 10 -38.61 -34.82 -65.78
N ALA A 11 -38.61 -33.50 -65.64
CA ALA A 11 -37.75 -32.69 -64.80
C ALA A 11 -37.98 -32.92 -63.29
N LEU A 12 -36.94 -32.73 -62.48
CA LEU A 12 -37.02 -31.81 -61.33
C LEU A 12 -35.60 -31.44 -60.88
N ALA A 13 -35.28 -30.16 -61.02
CA ALA A 13 -34.13 -29.54 -60.40
C ALA A 13 -34.34 -29.51 -58.88
N GLY A 14 -33.58 -30.33 -58.15
CA GLY A 14 -33.40 -30.15 -56.72
C GLY A 14 -32.33 -29.10 -56.50
N LEU A 15 -32.76 -27.87 -56.21
CA LEU A 15 -31.88 -26.79 -55.79
C LEU A 15 -31.06 -27.25 -54.59
N SER A 16 -29.74 -27.27 -54.77
CA SER A 16 -28.79 -27.10 -53.68
C SER A 16 -29.01 -25.71 -53.07
N THR A 17 -29.88 -25.62 -52.07
CA THR A 17 -29.82 -24.52 -51.10
C THR A 17 -28.55 -24.71 -50.30
N ALA A 18 -27.44 -24.20 -50.85
CA ALA A 18 -26.32 -23.79 -50.02
C ALA A 18 -26.90 -22.81 -49.00
N CYS A 19 -26.88 -23.18 -47.72
CA CYS A 19 -27.07 -22.24 -46.64
C CYS A 19 -25.90 -21.26 -46.70
N GLY A 20 -26.01 -20.24 -47.53
CA GLY A 20 -25.20 -19.03 -47.42
C GLY A 20 -25.47 -18.46 -46.05
N HIS A 21 -24.60 -18.78 -45.09
CA HIS A 21 -24.40 -17.89 -43.98
C HIS A 21 -23.72 -16.67 -44.61
N ASP A 22 -24.52 -15.66 -44.98
CA ASP A 22 -24.05 -14.29 -45.13
C ASP A 22 -23.49 -13.92 -43.74
N HIS A 23 -22.22 -14.25 -43.53
CA HIS A 23 -21.45 -13.62 -42.49
C HIS A 23 -21.25 -12.18 -42.96
N ASP A 24 -21.81 -11.24 -42.20
CA ASP A 24 -21.50 -9.82 -42.29
C ASP A 24 -19.99 -9.63 -42.05
N ASP A 25 -19.17 -9.92 -43.05
CA ASP A 25 -17.72 -9.70 -43.06
C ASP A 25 -17.44 -8.22 -43.34
N LYS A 26 -18.11 -7.32 -42.60
CA LYS A 26 -17.79 -5.91 -42.65
C LYS A 26 -16.40 -5.74 -42.02
N GLU A 27 -15.41 -5.43 -42.85
CA GLU A 27 -14.12 -4.93 -42.36
C GLU A 27 -14.32 -3.51 -41.82
N TRP A 28 -13.98 -3.31 -40.54
CA TRP A 28 -14.11 -2.04 -39.86
C TRP A 28 -12.91 -1.15 -40.15
N THR A 29 -13.14 0.11 -40.52
CA THR A 29 -12.04 1.07 -40.69
C THR A 29 -11.52 1.53 -39.33
N GLN A 30 -10.28 2.00 -39.27
CA GLN A 30 -9.72 2.58 -38.05
C GLN A 30 -10.50 3.81 -37.57
N GLU A 31 -11.07 4.58 -38.50
CA GLU A 31 -11.91 5.74 -38.19
C GLU A 31 -13.24 5.30 -37.54
N GLU A 32 -13.88 4.24 -38.05
CA GLU A 32 -15.09 3.68 -37.45
C GLU A 32 -14.82 3.11 -36.05
N LEU A 33 -13.70 2.39 -35.87
CA LEU A 33 -13.31 1.88 -34.56
C LEU A 33 -13.01 3.02 -33.57
N ALA A 34 -12.34 4.08 -34.01
CA ALA A 34 -12.08 5.26 -33.20
C ALA A 34 -13.39 5.99 -32.82
N GLU A 35 -14.35 6.09 -33.74
CA GLU A 35 -15.67 6.66 -33.45
C GLU A 35 -16.45 5.82 -32.43
N LEU A 36 -16.45 4.49 -32.57
CA LEU A 36 -17.05 3.59 -31.59
C LEU A 36 -16.40 3.74 -30.22
N GLN A 37 -15.06 3.81 -30.17
CA GLN A 37 -14.33 4.02 -28.93
C GLN A 37 -14.67 5.37 -28.29
N ALA A 38 -14.79 6.44 -29.07
CA ALA A 38 -15.16 7.76 -28.56
C ALA A 38 -16.60 7.80 -28.00
N LYS A 39 -17.54 7.05 -28.61
CA LYS A 39 -18.94 7.00 -28.17
C LYS A 39 -19.16 6.10 -26.95
N TRP A 40 -18.52 4.94 -26.93
CA TRP A 40 -18.88 3.84 -26.03
C TRP A 40 -17.73 3.37 -25.12
N GLY A 41 -16.50 3.84 -25.37
CA GLY A 41 -15.33 3.42 -24.62
C GLY A 41 -15.13 4.12 -23.28
N ASN A 42 -15.94 5.13 -22.96
CA ASN A 42 -15.88 5.80 -21.66
C ASN A 42 -16.89 5.19 -20.68
N GLU A 43 -16.42 4.84 -19.50
CA GLU A 43 -17.23 4.29 -18.41
C GLU A 43 -17.47 5.35 -17.33
N TRP A 44 -18.69 5.36 -16.81
CA TRP A 44 -19.03 6.06 -15.57
C TRP A 44 -18.68 5.18 -14.38
N SER A 45 -18.53 5.79 -13.21
CA SER A 45 -18.19 5.10 -11.95
C SER A 45 -19.20 4.04 -11.48
N PHE A 46 -20.29 3.80 -12.19
CA PHE A 46 -21.35 2.85 -11.83
C PHE A 46 -21.65 1.82 -12.93
N ASN A 47 -20.91 1.83 -14.05
CA ASN A 47 -21.03 0.83 -15.12
C ASN A 47 -19.64 0.34 -15.54
N GLY A 48 -19.59 -0.64 -16.45
CA GLY A 48 -18.32 -1.19 -16.92
C GLY A 48 -17.86 -2.41 -16.14
N ILE A 49 -16.67 -2.90 -16.47
CA ILE A 49 -16.06 -4.04 -15.78
C ILE A 49 -15.46 -3.53 -14.46
N GLY A 50 -15.81 -4.16 -13.34
CA GLY A 50 -15.36 -3.77 -11.99
C GLY A 50 -13.90 -4.11 -11.70
N THR A 51 -12.96 -3.57 -12.48
CA THR A 51 -11.51 -3.58 -12.20
C THR A 51 -11.17 -2.45 -11.24
N PHE A 52 -9.98 -2.50 -10.62
CA PHE A 52 -9.52 -1.42 -9.78
C PHE A 52 -9.40 -0.14 -10.62
N ALA A 53 -10.10 0.92 -10.21
CA ALA A 53 -10.10 2.25 -10.84
C ALA A 53 -10.42 2.24 -12.36
N HIS A 54 -11.18 1.25 -12.86
CA HIS A 54 -11.42 1.03 -14.29
C HIS A 54 -10.12 0.90 -15.12
N LEU A 55 -9.04 0.44 -14.49
CA LEU A 55 -7.78 0.21 -15.18
C LEU A 55 -7.90 -1.01 -16.10
N ASN A 56 -7.02 -1.05 -17.10
CA ASN A 56 -6.96 -2.16 -18.03
C ASN A 56 -6.73 -3.48 -17.28
N HIS A 57 -7.55 -4.48 -17.59
CA HIS A 57 -7.43 -5.81 -16.99
C HIS A 57 -6.67 -6.75 -17.91
N VAL A 58 -5.68 -7.43 -17.35
CA VAL A 58 -4.97 -8.52 -17.99
C VAL A 58 -4.92 -9.67 -17.01
N ARG A 59 -5.19 -10.90 -17.47
CA ARG A 59 -4.97 -12.09 -16.63
C ARG A 59 -3.48 -12.38 -16.57
N CYS A 60 -2.73 -11.58 -15.81
CA CYS A 60 -1.28 -11.55 -15.87
C CYS A 60 -0.68 -12.94 -15.70
N LEU A 61 -1.15 -13.75 -14.72
CA LEU A 61 -0.62 -15.10 -14.47
C LEU A 61 -0.73 -16.08 -15.66
N THR A 62 -1.61 -15.82 -16.64
CA THR A 62 -1.73 -16.61 -17.88
C THR A 62 -1.13 -15.91 -19.10
N GLU A 63 -0.78 -14.63 -18.99
CA GLU A 63 -0.19 -13.80 -20.04
C GLU A 63 1.24 -13.38 -19.67
N PRO A 64 2.23 -14.30 -19.67
CA PRO A 64 3.58 -14.07 -19.13
C PRO A 64 4.39 -12.98 -19.82
N THR A 65 4.01 -12.60 -21.04
CA THR A 65 4.70 -11.60 -21.87
C THR A 65 4.21 -10.18 -21.63
N GLU A 66 3.07 -9.98 -20.97
CA GLU A 66 2.55 -8.64 -20.72
C GLU A 66 3.47 -7.89 -19.75
N PRO A 67 4.06 -6.75 -20.16
CA PRO A 67 4.87 -5.93 -19.28
C PRO A 67 4.01 -4.94 -18.48
N PHE A 68 4.43 -4.64 -17.26
CA PHE A 68 3.84 -3.62 -16.39
C PHE A 68 4.89 -3.08 -15.42
N ASP A 69 4.71 -1.85 -14.95
CA ASP A 69 5.57 -1.28 -13.90
C ASP A 69 4.94 -1.46 -12.52
N ILE A 70 3.60 -1.47 -12.44
CA ILE A 70 2.84 -1.74 -11.22
C ILE A 70 1.70 -2.71 -11.56
N ALA A 71 1.64 -3.84 -10.87
CA ALA A 71 0.52 -4.78 -10.96
C ALA A 71 -0.34 -4.72 -9.72
N ILE A 72 -1.64 -4.53 -9.92
CA ILE A 72 -2.67 -4.69 -8.89
C ILE A 72 -3.17 -6.12 -8.98
N ILE A 73 -3.10 -6.89 -7.90
CA ILE A 73 -3.45 -8.32 -7.91
C ILE A 73 -4.27 -8.66 -6.67
N GLY A 74 -5.40 -9.34 -6.81
CA GLY A 74 -6.18 -9.79 -5.67
C GLY A 74 -5.69 -11.13 -5.13
N ALA A 75 -5.69 -11.28 -3.81
CA ALA A 75 -5.37 -12.53 -3.11
C ALA A 75 -6.55 -12.94 -2.20
N PRO A 76 -7.67 -13.42 -2.77
CA PRO A 76 -8.89 -13.73 -2.02
C PRO A 76 -8.74 -14.99 -1.14
N PHE A 77 -8.25 -14.82 0.09
CA PHE A 77 -7.96 -15.89 1.04
C PHE A 77 -8.28 -15.46 2.48
N ASP A 78 -8.92 -16.28 3.30
CA ASP A 78 -9.15 -15.95 4.72
C ASP A 78 -9.22 -17.19 5.63
N THR A 79 -8.57 -18.29 5.24
CA THR A 79 -8.62 -19.55 6.02
C THR A 79 -7.52 -19.62 7.08
N ALA A 80 -6.78 -18.52 7.30
CA ALA A 80 -5.79 -18.37 8.36
C ALA A 80 -6.27 -17.40 9.46
N VAL A 81 -7.50 -16.89 9.38
CA VAL A 81 -8.11 -16.03 10.42
C VAL A 81 -8.41 -16.80 11.71
N THR A 82 -8.35 -16.09 12.84
CA THR A 82 -8.63 -16.65 14.17
C THR A 82 -9.99 -16.24 14.75
N TYR A 83 -10.59 -15.15 14.25
CA TYR A 83 -11.89 -14.66 14.72
C TYR A 83 -12.97 -14.67 13.63
N ARG A 84 -13.20 -13.57 12.92
CA ARG A 84 -14.29 -13.45 11.94
C ARG A 84 -13.78 -13.62 10.51
N PRO A 85 -14.26 -14.63 9.74
CA PRO A 85 -13.92 -14.77 8.33
C PRO A 85 -14.74 -13.80 7.46
N GLY A 86 -14.28 -13.59 6.22
CA GLY A 86 -14.95 -12.77 5.20
C GLY A 86 -13.98 -11.99 4.31
N ALA A 87 -12.71 -11.87 4.71
CA ALA A 87 -11.69 -11.14 3.96
C ALA A 87 -11.42 -11.73 2.56
N ARG A 88 -11.78 -12.99 2.28
CA ARG A 88 -11.69 -13.56 0.92
C ARG A 88 -12.51 -12.79 -0.12
N PHE A 89 -13.48 -11.98 0.29
CA PHE A 89 -14.28 -11.11 -0.58
C PHE A 89 -13.75 -9.67 -0.66
N GLY A 90 -12.72 -9.34 0.12
CA GLY A 90 -12.05 -8.04 0.16
C GLY A 90 -11.59 -7.53 -1.21
N PRO A 91 -10.88 -8.32 -2.04
CA PRO A 91 -10.36 -7.81 -3.32
C PRO A 91 -11.46 -7.30 -4.24
N ARG A 92 -12.62 -7.98 -4.26
CA ARG A 92 -13.78 -7.55 -5.04
C ARG A 92 -14.39 -6.27 -4.49
N ALA A 93 -14.52 -6.17 -3.16
CA ALA A 93 -15.09 -5.00 -2.50
C ALA A 93 -14.21 -3.75 -2.71
N ILE A 94 -12.88 -3.90 -2.62
CA ILE A 94 -11.93 -2.81 -2.87
C ILE A 94 -12.01 -2.32 -4.32
N ARG A 95 -12.08 -3.24 -5.30
CA ARG A 95 -12.28 -2.86 -6.71
C ARG A 95 -13.57 -2.08 -6.91
N GLN A 96 -14.68 -2.55 -6.35
CA GLN A 96 -15.96 -1.87 -6.46
C GLN A 96 -15.92 -0.47 -5.84
N ALA A 97 -15.33 -0.33 -4.65
CA ALA A 97 -15.19 0.94 -3.96
C ALA A 97 -14.27 1.94 -4.72
N SER A 98 -13.34 1.44 -5.53
CA SER A 98 -12.43 2.26 -6.34
C SER A 98 -13.07 2.87 -7.61
N ALA A 99 -14.32 2.56 -7.94
CA ALA A 99 -14.95 2.94 -9.22
C ALA A 99 -15.01 4.47 -9.47
N ARG A 100 -14.88 5.30 -8.43
CA ARG A 100 -14.79 6.77 -8.55
C ARG A 100 -13.38 7.28 -8.92
N GLN A 101 -12.36 6.44 -8.83
CA GLN A 101 -10.94 6.76 -9.03
C GLN A 101 -10.47 6.52 -10.48
N THR A 102 -11.37 6.58 -11.48
CA THR A 102 -11.04 6.35 -12.92
C THR A 102 -9.75 7.06 -13.36
N SER A 103 -9.06 6.55 -14.38
CA SER A 103 -7.86 7.22 -14.94
C SER A 103 -8.10 8.69 -15.29
N PHE A 104 -9.30 9.06 -15.75
CA PHE A 104 -9.71 10.45 -15.99
C PHE A 104 -9.85 11.30 -14.72
N ARG A 105 -10.30 10.69 -13.60
CA ARG A 105 -10.43 11.32 -12.27
C ARG A 105 -9.36 10.87 -11.28
N GLY A 106 -8.18 10.50 -11.77
CA GLY A 106 -7.07 9.99 -10.96
C GLY A 106 -6.10 11.07 -10.47
N PHE A 107 -6.34 12.36 -10.72
CA PHE A 107 -5.39 13.40 -10.32
C PHE A 107 -5.36 13.61 -8.80
N ASN A 108 -4.18 13.44 -8.18
CA ASN A 108 -3.95 13.72 -6.78
C ASN A 108 -3.46 15.16 -6.61
N PRO A 109 -4.28 16.11 -6.14
CA PRO A 109 -3.89 17.52 -6.07
C PRO A 109 -2.79 17.79 -5.05
N ARG A 110 -2.65 16.94 -4.02
CA ARG A 110 -1.60 17.09 -3.02
C ARG A 110 -0.26 16.58 -3.56
N ALA A 111 -0.27 15.45 -4.27
CA ALA A 111 0.94 14.90 -4.87
C ALA A 111 1.35 15.63 -6.16
N GLY A 112 0.42 16.32 -6.83
CA GLY A 112 0.65 17.05 -8.07
C GLY A 112 0.71 16.15 -9.31
N ILE A 113 0.23 14.91 -9.23
CA ILE A 113 0.30 13.92 -10.32
C ILE A 113 -1.00 13.12 -10.43
N ASN A 114 -1.28 12.60 -11.63
CA ASN A 114 -2.20 11.49 -11.81
C ASN A 114 -1.37 10.21 -11.91
N PRO A 115 -1.45 9.26 -10.96
CA PRO A 115 -0.60 8.08 -10.96
C PRO A 115 -1.00 7.05 -12.03
N TYR A 116 -2.24 7.10 -12.52
CA TYR A 116 -2.73 6.18 -13.56
C TYR A 116 -2.40 6.65 -14.98
N GLN A 117 -2.09 7.95 -15.14
CA GLN A 117 -1.71 8.58 -16.41
C GLN A 117 -0.33 9.21 -16.26
N ASN A 118 0.66 8.40 -15.90
CA ASN A 118 2.04 8.83 -15.72
C ASN A 118 3.01 7.89 -16.44
N TRP A 119 4.30 7.93 -16.07
CA TRP A 119 5.32 7.07 -16.64
C TRP A 119 5.07 5.57 -16.43
N ALA A 120 4.41 5.20 -15.31
CA ALA A 120 4.22 3.81 -14.93
C ALA A 120 2.98 3.21 -15.61
N LYS A 121 3.15 2.06 -16.25
CA LYS A 121 2.04 1.22 -16.70
C LYS A 121 1.46 0.45 -15.51
N VAL A 122 0.30 0.88 -15.04
CA VAL A 122 -0.48 0.23 -13.97
C VAL A 122 -1.54 -0.69 -14.58
N VAL A 123 -1.58 -1.95 -14.17
CA VAL A 123 -2.50 -2.98 -14.70
C VAL A 123 -3.23 -3.69 -13.57
N ASP A 124 -4.53 -3.94 -13.73
CA ASP A 124 -5.25 -4.89 -12.86
C ASP A 124 -5.04 -6.31 -13.39
N CYS A 125 -4.31 -7.11 -12.63
CA CYS A 125 -3.91 -8.46 -12.98
C CYS A 125 -4.96 -9.53 -12.65
N GLY A 126 -6.15 -9.13 -12.19
CA GLY A 126 -7.19 -10.04 -11.72
C GLY A 126 -6.83 -10.62 -10.34
N ASP A 127 -7.13 -11.89 -10.11
CA ASP A 127 -6.91 -12.54 -8.81
C ASP A 127 -6.01 -13.77 -8.94
N ILE A 128 -5.25 -14.07 -7.87
CA ILE A 128 -4.58 -15.36 -7.70
C ILE A 128 -5.68 -16.42 -7.46
N PRO A 129 -5.68 -17.56 -8.18
CA PRO A 129 -6.66 -18.63 -7.98
C PRO A 129 -6.32 -19.49 -6.75
N ILE A 130 -6.42 -18.89 -5.57
CA ILE A 130 -6.04 -19.50 -4.29
C ILE A 130 -7.09 -20.54 -3.87
N THR A 131 -6.63 -21.71 -3.43
CA THR A 131 -7.52 -22.74 -2.87
C THR A 131 -8.06 -22.30 -1.49
N PRO A 132 -9.37 -22.47 -1.23
CA PRO A 132 -9.94 -22.19 0.08
C PRO A 132 -9.93 -23.41 1.02
N ILE A 133 -9.21 -24.47 0.67
CA ILE A 133 -9.32 -25.80 1.31
C ILE A 133 -8.09 -26.14 2.14
N ASP A 134 -6.89 -25.95 1.57
CA ASP A 134 -5.63 -26.36 2.18
C ASP A 134 -4.67 -25.18 2.27
N ASN A 135 -4.33 -24.79 3.49
CA ASN A 135 -3.49 -23.62 3.76
C ASN A 135 -2.06 -23.78 3.22
N ASN A 136 -1.52 -25.00 3.13
CA ASN A 136 -0.18 -25.20 2.58
C ASN A 136 -0.18 -25.01 1.06
N ILE A 137 -1.18 -25.56 0.38
CA ILE A 137 -1.34 -25.35 -1.06
C ILE A 137 -1.62 -23.88 -1.36
N ALA A 138 -2.51 -23.24 -0.60
CA ALA A 138 -2.82 -21.82 -0.76
C ALA A 138 -1.58 -20.93 -0.61
N ARG A 139 -0.78 -21.16 0.44
CA ARG A 139 0.48 -20.47 0.69
C ARG A 139 1.46 -20.62 -0.47
N GLU A 140 1.60 -21.84 -1.02
CA GLU A 140 2.47 -22.10 -2.17
C GLU A 140 1.97 -21.41 -3.45
N GLN A 141 0.66 -21.46 -3.72
CA GLN A 141 0.06 -20.77 -4.87
C GLN A 141 0.31 -19.26 -4.82
N MET A 142 0.16 -18.65 -3.63
CA MET A 142 0.44 -17.23 -3.42
C MET A 142 1.92 -16.91 -3.65
N THR A 143 2.84 -17.70 -3.07
CA THR A 143 4.28 -17.48 -3.23
C THR A 143 4.69 -17.58 -4.71
N GLN A 144 4.30 -18.64 -5.42
CA GLN A 144 4.64 -18.80 -6.83
C GLN A 144 4.07 -17.68 -7.71
N ALA A 145 2.81 -17.29 -7.48
CA ALA A 145 2.17 -16.22 -8.25
C ALA A 145 2.89 -14.87 -8.04
N LEU A 146 3.17 -14.50 -6.79
CA LEU A 146 3.86 -13.25 -6.48
C LEU A 146 5.31 -13.25 -6.96
N THR A 147 6.05 -14.37 -6.85
CA THR A 147 7.39 -14.52 -7.43
C THR A 147 7.36 -14.36 -8.95
N GLN A 148 6.39 -14.97 -9.63
CA GLN A 148 6.26 -14.89 -11.08
C GLN A 148 6.01 -13.45 -11.55
N LEU A 149 5.11 -12.73 -10.86
CA LEU A 149 4.79 -11.34 -11.17
C LEU A 149 5.96 -10.40 -10.82
N GLY A 150 6.64 -10.61 -9.70
CA GLY A 150 7.78 -9.80 -9.26
C GLY A 150 9.03 -9.93 -10.16
N ARG A 151 9.10 -10.97 -10.98
CA ARG A 151 10.17 -11.20 -11.97
C ARG A 151 9.86 -10.65 -13.36
N ARG A 152 8.71 -10.02 -13.56
CA ARG A 152 8.28 -9.54 -14.88
C ARG A 152 9.19 -8.44 -15.38
N ARG A 153 9.23 -8.33 -16.70
CA ARG A 153 9.81 -7.17 -17.36
C ARG A 153 8.89 -5.96 -17.18
N THR A 154 9.50 -4.84 -16.83
CA THR A 154 8.86 -3.53 -16.74
C THR A 154 8.84 -2.82 -18.09
N VAL A 155 7.94 -1.85 -18.25
CA VAL A 155 7.88 -1.03 -19.46
C VAL A 155 8.96 0.04 -19.41
N SER A 156 9.13 0.65 -18.24
CA SER A 156 10.19 1.62 -18.00
C SER A 156 11.53 0.93 -17.79
N ALA A 157 12.53 1.27 -18.60
CA ALA A 157 13.89 0.76 -18.46
C ALA A 157 14.56 1.12 -17.11
N LEU A 158 14.00 2.11 -16.40
CA LEU A 158 14.58 2.70 -15.19
C LEU A 158 13.96 2.14 -13.89
N ALA A 159 12.87 1.37 -13.99
CA ALA A 159 12.33 0.59 -12.88
C ALA A 159 12.59 -0.89 -13.19
N PRO A 160 13.74 -1.49 -12.81
CA PRO A 160 14.13 -2.81 -13.30
C PRO A 160 13.24 -3.95 -12.79
N LYS A 161 12.44 -3.70 -11.77
CA LYS A 161 11.53 -4.66 -11.14
C LYS A 161 10.16 -4.03 -10.97
N PRO A 162 9.07 -4.74 -11.31
CA PRO A 162 7.73 -4.23 -11.12
C PRO A 162 7.41 -4.17 -9.63
N LYS A 163 6.50 -3.27 -9.26
CA LYS A 163 5.94 -3.19 -7.91
C LYS A 163 4.60 -3.94 -7.89
N LEU A 164 4.35 -4.67 -6.82
CA LEU A 164 3.09 -5.39 -6.63
C LEU A 164 2.24 -4.66 -5.58
N MET A 165 0.98 -4.40 -5.92
CA MET A 165 -0.03 -3.86 -5.03
C MET A 165 -1.10 -4.93 -4.84
N THR A 166 -0.99 -5.69 -3.75
CA THR A 166 -1.90 -6.79 -3.48
C THR A 166 -3.17 -6.29 -2.80
N LEU A 167 -4.32 -6.62 -3.35
CA LEU A 167 -5.61 -6.45 -2.68
C LEU A 167 -5.86 -7.73 -1.87
N GLY A 168 -5.86 -7.58 -0.55
CA GLY A 168 -5.73 -8.71 0.34
C GLY A 168 -7.02 -9.48 0.58
N GLY A 169 -6.80 -10.68 1.09
CA GLY A 169 -7.69 -11.32 2.05
C GLY A 169 -7.12 -11.12 3.46
N ASP A 170 -7.02 -12.16 4.27
CA ASP A 170 -6.42 -12.08 5.60
C ASP A 170 -4.91 -11.74 5.56
N HIS A 171 -4.35 -11.29 6.68
CA HIS A 171 -2.97 -10.80 6.76
C HIS A 171 -1.90 -11.89 6.49
N SER A 172 -2.27 -13.17 6.50
CA SER A 172 -1.31 -14.26 6.29
C SER A 172 -0.64 -14.26 4.91
N LEU A 173 -1.23 -13.56 3.92
CA LEU A 173 -0.70 -13.42 2.57
C LEU A 173 0.64 -12.66 2.49
N THR A 174 0.96 -11.87 3.52
CA THR A 174 2.20 -11.09 3.56
C THR A 174 3.43 -12.00 3.65
N LEU A 175 3.33 -13.17 4.30
CA LEU A 175 4.43 -14.16 4.29
C LEU A 175 4.79 -14.64 2.87
N PRO A 176 3.83 -15.11 2.04
CA PRO A 176 4.07 -15.34 0.62
C PRO A 176 4.67 -14.16 -0.15
N ALA A 177 4.23 -12.92 0.13
CA ALA A 177 4.76 -11.73 -0.52
C ALA A 177 6.24 -11.48 -0.15
N LEU A 178 6.59 -11.64 1.14
CA LEU A 178 7.97 -11.51 1.61
C LEU A 178 8.87 -12.59 1.01
N ARG A 179 8.44 -13.86 0.93
CA ARG A 179 9.21 -14.91 0.24
C ARG A 179 9.52 -14.52 -1.21
N ALA A 180 8.50 -14.04 -1.93
CA ALA A 180 8.65 -13.62 -3.32
C ALA A 180 9.62 -12.43 -3.46
N LEU A 181 9.47 -11.41 -2.60
CA LEU A 181 10.32 -10.22 -2.65
C LEU A 181 11.76 -10.53 -2.25
N THR A 182 12.01 -11.34 -1.22
CA THR A 182 13.36 -11.76 -0.84
C THR A 182 14.04 -12.50 -2.00
N GLU A 183 13.31 -13.36 -2.73
CA GLU A 183 13.83 -14.06 -3.91
C GLU A 183 14.10 -13.10 -5.08
N VAL A 184 13.20 -12.15 -5.34
CA VAL A 184 13.34 -11.14 -6.41
C VAL A 184 14.47 -10.15 -6.13
N TYR A 185 14.63 -9.72 -4.88
CA TYR A 185 15.63 -8.73 -4.45
C TYR A 185 16.95 -9.33 -3.99
N GLY A 186 16.99 -10.63 -3.71
CA GLY A 186 18.20 -11.34 -3.27
C GLY A 186 18.65 -10.96 -1.87
N LYS A 187 17.78 -10.35 -1.05
CA LYS A 187 18.07 -9.95 0.33
C LYS A 187 16.77 -9.84 1.17
N PRO A 188 16.87 -9.90 2.51
CA PRO A 188 15.74 -9.62 3.39
C PRO A 188 15.15 -8.22 3.16
N ILE A 189 13.86 -8.08 3.46
CA ILE A 189 13.08 -6.85 3.20
C ILE A 189 12.67 -6.21 4.53
N GLN A 190 12.79 -4.88 4.64
CA GLN A 190 12.22 -4.14 5.77
C GLN A 190 10.71 -4.01 5.57
N VAL A 191 9.96 -4.19 6.65
CA VAL A 191 8.50 -4.06 6.61
C VAL A 191 8.06 -2.80 7.34
N LEU A 192 7.15 -2.05 6.72
CA LEU A 192 6.31 -1.09 7.40
C LEU A 192 4.91 -1.69 7.53
N HIS A 193 4.54 -2.02 8.76
CA HIS A 193 3.31 -2.70 9.14
C HIS A 193 2.37 -1.71 9.82
N PHE A 194 1.25 -1.39 9.17
CA PHE A 194 0.17 -0.62 9.77
C PHE A 194 -0.94 -1.56 10.23
N ASP A 195 -1.14 -1.67 11.54
CA ASP A 195 -2.04 -2.66 12.14
C ASP A 195 -2.37 -2.29 13.59
N ALA A 196 -3.48 -2.79 14.11
CA ALA A 196 -3.75 -2.82 15.54
C ALA A 196 -2.92 -3.87 16.30
N HIS A 197 -2.44 -4.91 15.61
CA HIS A 197 -1.82 -6.14 16.08
C HIS A 197 -0.33 -6.25 15.73
N LEU A 198 0.38 -7.09 16.48
CA LEU A 198 1.81 -7.35 16.24
C LEU A 198 2.03 -8.32 15.09
N ASP A 199 1.23 -9.40 15.04
CA ASP A 199 1.33 -10.51 14.09
C ASP A 199 2.68 -11.23 14.04
N THR A 200 3.47 -11.02 15.08
CA THR A 200 4.78 -11.63 15.35
C THR A 200 4.71 -12.69 16.46
N TRP A 201 3.50 -13.12 16.84
CA TRP A 201 3.31 -14.11 17.89
C TRP A 201 3.88 -15.47 17.50
N ASN A 202 4.59 -16.06 18.45
CA ASN A 202 4.99 -17.46 18.36
C ASN A 202 3.73 -18.35 18.36
N PRO A 203 3.56 -19.25 17.39
CA PRO A 203 2.44 -20.20 17.34
C PRO A 203 2.21 -20.99 18.64
N ALA A 204 3.27 -21.26 19.41
CA ALA A 204 3.20 -21.91 20.72
C ALA A 204 2.49 -21.08 21.80
N ALA A 205 2.34 -19.76 21.61
CA ALA A 205 1.62 -18.88 22.52
C ALA A 205 0.09 -19.05 22.42
N TYR A 206 -0.42 -19.58 21.30
CA TYR A 206 -1.84 -19.85 21.14
C TYR A 206 -2.22 -21.12 21.91
N PRO A 207 -3.22 -21.06 22.81
CA PRO A 207 -3.58 -22.20 23.64
C PRO A 207 -4.21 -23.33 22.80
N SER A 208 -3.50 -24.45 22.65
CA SER A 208 -4.00 -25.63 21.95
C SER A 208 -3.50 -26.92 22.60
N TYR A 209 -4.43 -27.82 22.92
CA TYR A 209 -4.13 -29.18 23.39
C TYR A 209 -3.84 -30.16 22.23
N TRP A 210 -4.03 -29.73 20.98
CA TRP A 210 -3.98 -30.59 19.79
C TRP A 210 -2.76 -30.32 18.90
N GLY A 211 -1.82 -29.50 19.39
CA GLY A 211 -0.63 -29.06 18.65
C GLY A 211 -0.73 -27.62 18.16
N GLU A 212 0.34 -27.15 17.52
CA GLU A 212 0.50 -25.77 17.09
C GLU A 212 0.10 -25.61 15.61
N THR A 213 -0.60 -24.52 15.29
CA THR A 213 -0.85 -24.11 13.90
C THR A 213 0.02 -22.89 13.61
N HIS A 214 1.04 -23.08 12.77
CA HIS A 214 2.00 -22.00 12.50
C HIS A 214 1.49 -20.95 11.54
N PHE A 215 0.67 -21.33 10.56
CA PHE A 215 0.20 -20.40 9.52
C PHE A 215 -1.16 -19.82 9.90
N THR A 216 -1.12 -18.66 10.54
CA THR A 216 -2.28 -17.83 10.91
C THR A 216 -2.00 -16.39 10.47
N HIS A 217 -3.05 -15.57 10.41
CA HIS A 217 -2.89 -14.14 10.19
C HIS A 217 -2.22 -13.39 11.35
N GLY A 218 -2.00 -14.03 12.50
CA GLY A 218 -1.30 -13.44 13.66
C GLY A 218 0.09 -14.02 13.91
N SER A 219 0.64 -14.84 13.00
CA SER A 219 1.95 -15.48 13.20
C SER A 219 2.81 -15.49 11.95
N MET A 220 2.38 -14.84 10.88
CA MET A 220 3.06 -14.84 9.60
C MET A 220 4.38 -14.04 9.64
N PHE A 221 4.48 -12.97 10.44
CA PHE A 221 5.77 -12.28 10.62
C PHE A 221 6.73 -13.07 11.50
N TRP A 222 6.21 -13.81 12.49
CA TRP A 222 7.03 -14.77 13.23
C TRP A 222 7.65 -15.79 12.29
N MET A 223 6.84 -16.39 11.41
CA MET A 223 7.33 -17.32 10.38
C MET A 223 8.33 -16.63 9.45
N ALA A 224 8.06 -15.40 9.01
CA ALA A 224 8.96 -14.65 8.14
C ALA A 224 10.33 -14.39 8.79
N ASN A 225 10.36 -14.12 10.09
CA ASN A 225 11.59 -14.00 10.86
C ASN A 225 12.34 -15.34 10.95
N GLN A 226 11.64 -16.45 11.26
CA GLN A 226 12.25 -17.79 11.30
C GLN A 226 12.85 -18.21 9.93
N GLU A 227 12.25 -17.74 8.84
CA GLU A 227 12.70 -18.01 7.47
C GLU A 227 13.79 -17.04 6.98
N GLY A 228 14.19 -16.05 7.79
CA GLY A 228 15.20 -15.06 7.43
C GLY A 228 14.77 -14.09 6.32
N LEU A 229 13.45 -13.85 6.20
CA LEU A 229 12.88 -12.94 5.19
C LEU A 229 12.94 -11.47 5.64
N LEU A 230 13.03 -11.23 6.95
CA LEU A 230 13.14 -9.92 7.59
C LEU A 230 14.61 -9.63 7.95
N SER A 231 14.99 -8.34 7.92
CA SER A 231 16.35 -7.96 8.32
C SER A 231 16.53 -8.14 9.83
N ASN A 232 17.62 -8.79 10.23
CA ASN A 232 18.04 -8.92 11.63
C ASN A 232 19.06 -7.86 12.05
N SER A 233 19.40 -6.92 11.14
CA SER A 233 20.32 -5.84 11.44
C SER A 233 19.61 -4.76 12.25
N SER A 234 20.17 -4.38 13.39
CA SER A 234 19.64 -3.28 14.21
C SER A 234 19.65 -1.92 13.48
N SER A 235 20.37 -1.79 12.37
CA SER A 235 20.36 -0.60 11.52
C SER A 235 19.26 -0.61 10.44
N GLU A 236 18.55 -1.73 10.29
CA GLU A 236 17.49 -1.92 9.30
C GLU A 236 16.27 -2.59 9.95
N PRO A 237 15.71 -1.99 11.03
CA PRO A 237 14.54 -2.55 11.71
C PRO A 237 13.32 -2.55 10.79
N SER A 238 12.36 -3.43 11.10
CA SER A 238 10.99 -3.28 10.60
C SER A 238 10.18 -2.45 11.60
N VAL A 239 9.04 -1.89 11.16
CA VAL A 239 8.25 -0.96 11.95
C VAL A 239 6.79 -1.38 11.99
N HIS A 240 6.24 -1.45 13.20
CA HIS A 240 4.81 -1.48 13.45
C HIS A 240 4.30 -0.08 13.79
N ALA A 241 3.12 0.29 13.29
CA ALA A 241 2.51 1.58 13.61
C ALA A 241 0.99 1.49 13.68
N GLY A 242 0.41 2.01 14.76
CA GLY A 242 -1.04 1.95 15.05
C GLY A 242 -1.44 0.85 16.04
N LEU A 243 -0.45 0.25 16.72
CA LEU A 243 -0.65 -0.86 17.65
C LEU A 243 -1.52 -0.47 18.83
N ARG A 244 -2.46 -1.34 19.19
CA ARG A 244 -3.33 -1.16 20.37
C ARG A 244 -4.00 -2.44 20.86
N THR A 245 -3.67 -3.58 20.28
CA THR A 245 -4.21 -4.86 20.70
C THR A 245 -3.80 -5.23 22.13
N ARG A 246 -4.52 -6.19 22.71
CA ARG A 246 -4.18 -6.76 24.02
C ARG A 246 -3.07 -7.79 23.85
N LEU A 247 -2.06 -7.70 24.71
CA LEU A 247 -0.99 -8.67 24.79
C LEU A 247 -1.39 -9.89 25.63
N SER A 248 -0.65 -10.98 25.45
CA SER A 248 -0.79 -12.21 26.21
C SER A 248 -0.23 -12.07 27.62
N GLY A 249 -0.81 -12.82 28.57
CA GLY A 249 -0.25 -12.94 29.91
C GLY A 249 -0.44 -11.70 30.81
N THR A 250 0.52 -11.48 31.70
CA THR A 250 0.49 -10.42 32.73
C THR A 250 1.74 -9.54 32.71
N ASP A 251 2.56 -9.65 31.67
CA ASP A 251 3.83 -8.95 31.52
C ASP A 251 4.04 -8.48 30.08
N TRP A 252 5.28 -8.12 29.75
CA TRP A 252 5.66 -7.56 28.44
C TRP A 252 6.25 -8.61 27.49
N ALA A 253 6.05 -9.91 27.73
CA ALA A 253 6.69 -10.97 26.96
C ALA A 253 6.48 -10.81 25.44
N ASP A 254 5.24 -10.57 24.99
CA ASP A 254 4.94 -10.37 23.57
C ASP A 254 5.75 -9.21 22.95
N ASN A 255 5.85 -8.08 23.66
CA ASN A 255 6.63 -6.92 23.20
C ASN A 255 8.15 -7.18 23.23
N ILE A 256 8.63 -7.97 24.19
CA ILE A 256 10.04 -8.36 24.29
C ILE A 256 10.39 -9.29 23.12
N ASP A 257 9.55 -10.28 22.85
CA ASP A 257 9.71 -11.22 21.73
C ASP A 257 9.63 -10.51 20.38
N ASP A 258 8.71 -9.55 20.22
CA ASP A 258 8.62 -8.69 19.04
C ASP A 258 9.90 -7.85 18.83
N THR A 259 10.41 -7.24 19.90
CA THR A 259 11.69 -6.49 19.84
C THR A 259 12.86 -7.39 19.48
N ALA A 260 12.89 -8.62 19.98
CA ALA A 260 13.92 -9.61 19.65
C ALA A 260 13.89 -10.02 18.18
N GLN A 261 12.75 -9.81 17.49
CA GLN A 261 12.57 -9.98 16.05
C GLN A 261 12.88 -8.70 15.24
N ASN A 262 13.53 -7.70 15.87
CA ASN A 262 14.01 -6.45 15.23
C ASN A 262 12.89 -5.49 14.76
N TRP A 263 11.80 -5.43 15.52
CA TRP A 263 10.69 -4.50 15.29
C TRP A 263 10.76 -3.26 16.20
N ILE A 264 10.51 -2.10 15.60
CA ILE A 264 10.20 -0.84 16.29
C ILE A 264 8.67 -0.67 16.29
N ARG A 265 8.12 -0.19 17.39
CA ARG A 265 6.67 -0.07 17.58
C ARG A 265 6.27 1.37 17.81
N PHE A 266 5.21 1.81 17.13
CA PHE A 266 4.45 3.01 17.42
C PHE A 266 3.01 2.61 17.77
N ALA A 267 2.59 2.86 19.01
CA ALA A 267 1.22 2.62 19.44
C ALA A 267 0.26 3.66 18.83
N ALA A 268 -1.04 3.33 18.80
CA ALA A 268 -2.05 4.20 18.22
C ALA A 268 -2.18 5.52 18.99
N ASP A 269 -2.11 5.47 20.32
CA ASP A 269 -2.29 6.60 21.24
C ASP A 269 -1.07 7.54 21.31
N GLU A 270 0.11 7.10 20.91
CA GLU A 270 1.30 7.97 20.77
C GLU A 270 1.07 9.13 19.79
N ILE A 271 0.06 9.03 18.91
CA ILE A 271 -0.34 10.14 18.03
C ILE A 271 -0.82 11.37 18.81
N ASP A 272 -1.34 11.21 20.03
CA ASP A 272 -1.82 12.31 20.86
C ASP A 272 -0.67 13.17 21.39
N ASP A 273 0.47 12.53 21.68
CA ASP A 273 1.67 13.20 22.18
C ASP A 273 2.61 13.66 21.06
N LEU A 274 2.84 12.79 20.07
CA LEU A 274 3.79 13.04 18.97
C LEU A 274 3.17 13.82 17.81
N GLY A 275 1.85 13.74 17.67
CA GLY A 275 1.12 14.17 16.49
C GLY A 275 1.44 13.31 15.26
N VAL A 276 0.64 13.48 14.20
CA VAL A 276 0.87 12.81 12.90
C VAL A 276 2.29 13.01 12.37
N LYS A 277 2.87 14.21 12.56
CA LYS A 277 4.23 14.50 12.09
C LYS A 277 5.28 13.68 12.85
N GLY A 278 5.15 13.54 14.17
CA GLY A 278 6.10 12.76 14.97
C GLY A 278 6.09 11.29 14.59
N ILE A 279 4.91 10.71 14.32
CA ILE A 279 4.79 9.34 13.79
C ILE A 279 5.51 9.21 12.44
N ILE A 280 5.27 10.13 11.50
CA ILE A 280 5.96 10.15 10.20
C ILE A 280 7.48 10.22 10.35
N ASP A 281 7.97 11.17 11.16
CA ASP A 281 9.41 11.38 11.36
C ASP A 281 10.06 10.14 12.01
N GLY A 282 9.38 9.51 12.97
CA GLY A 282 9.81 8.29 13.65
C GLY A 282 9.94 7.11 12.68
N ILE A 283 8.92 6.87 11.86
CA ILE A 283 8.94 5.83 10.82
C ILE A 283 10.08 6.08 9.82
N LEU A 284 10.24 7.31 9.32
CA LEU A 284 11.31 7.64 8.37
C LEU A 284 12.71 7.50 8.99
N THR A 285 12.86 7.81 10.27
CA THR A 285 14.12 7.64 11.00
C THR A 285 14.49 6.15 11.13
N ALA A 286 13.51 5.29 11.40
CA ALA A 286 13.71 3.85 11.54
C ALA A 286 14.02 3.16 10.21
N LEU A 287 13.29 3.49 9.13
CA LEU A 287 13.40 2.79 7.85
C LEU A 287 14.44 3.39 6.90
N GLY A 288 14.70 4.70 7.00
CA GLY A 288 15.40 5.44 5.96
C GLY A 288 14.61 5.49 4.63
N THR A 289 15.23 6.01 3.57
CA THR A 289 14.54 6.23 2.27
C THR A 289 15.11 5.41 1.11
N GLU A 290 16.24 4.74 1.31
CA GLU A 290 16.96 4.05 0.22
C GLU A 290 16.74 2.54 0.24
N ASN A 291 16.59 1.95 1.43
CA ASN A 291 16.35 0.52 1.56
C ASN A 291 14.99 0.10 1.00
N PRO A 292 14.88 -1.11 0.40
CA PRO A 292 13.60 -1.61 -0.09
C PRO A 292 12.66 -1.88 1.09
N VAL A 293 11.49 -1.26 1.05
CA VAL A 293 10.44 -1.41 2.05
C VAL A 293 9.23 -2.09 1.43
N TYR A 294 8.72 -3.13 2.09
CA TYR A 294 7.38 -3.65 1.86
C TYR A 294 6.41 -2.98 2.83
N LEU A 295 5.33 -2.40 2.32
CA LEU A 295 4.33 -1.72 3.14
C LEU A 295 3.07 -2.56 3.23
N SER A 296 2.81 -3.11 4.41
CA SER A 296 1.65 -3.95 4.72
C SER A 296 0.62 -3.10 5.46
N VAL A 297 -0.61 -3.03 4.96
CA VAL A 297 -1.69 -2.28 5.63
C VAL A 297 -2.82 -3.23 6.01
N ASP A 298 -2.92 -3.54 7.30
CA ASP A 298 -4.17 -4.01 7.86
C ASP A 298 -5.15 -2.83 7.96
N ILE A 299 -6.35 -3.00 7.41
CA ILE A 299 -7.36 -1.95 7.47
C ILE A 299 -7.86 -1.71 8.90
N ASP A 300 -7.67 -2.68 9.80
CA ASP A 300 -7.99 -2.57 11.22
C ASP A 300 -7.06 -1.64 12.00
N VAL A 301 -6.00 -1.10 11.38
CA VAL A 301 -5.27 0.05 11.94
C VAL A 301 -6.19 1.25 12.18
N LEU A 302 -7.26 1.36 11.37
CA LEU A 302 -8.30 2.36 11.52
C LEU A 302 -9.28 1.98 12.64
N ASP A 303 -9.80 2.99 13.32
CA ASP A 303 -10.85 2.75 14.31
C ASP A 303 -12.08 2.08 13.65
N PRO A 304 -12.79 1.16 14.35
CA PRO A 304 -14.00 0.53 13.82
C PRO A 304 -15.11 1.51 13.41
N ALA A 305 -15.08 2.77 13.86
CA ALA A 305 -15.95 3.83 13.33
C ALA A 305 -15.69 4.14 11.84
N PHE A 306 -14.48 3.87 11.34
CA PHE A 306 -14.07 4.11 9.96
C PHE A 306 -13.83 2.82 9.17
N ALA A 307 -13.42 1.74 9.84
CA ALA A 307 -13.20 0.43 9.23
C ALA A 307 -13.96 -0.69 9.97
N PRO A 308 -15.31 -0.65 10.05
CA PRO A 308 -16.09 -1.68 10.74
C PRO A 308 -16.00 -3.07 10.09
N GLY A 309 -15.79 -3.10 8.77
CA GLY A 309 -15.64 -4.28 7.93
C GLY A 309 -14.28 -4.98 8.04
N THR A 310 -13.88 -5.42 9.23
CA THR A 310 -12.65 -6.20 9.47
C THR A 310 -12.89 -7.39 10.41
N GLY A 311 -11.98 -8.36 10.37
CA GLY A 311 -12.04 -9.59 11.16
C GLY A 311 -11.88 -9.36 12.67
N THR A 312 -10.93 -8.52 13.06
CA THR A 312 -10.43 -8.33 14.43
C THR A 312 -10.47 -6.86 14.86
N PRO A 313 -11.64 -6.21 14.92
CA PRO A 313 -11.71 -4.77 15.18
C PRO A 313 -11.28 -4.42 16.61
N GLU A 314 -10.30 -3.52 16.74
CA GLU A 314 -9.85 -2.96 18.01
C GLU A 314 -10.23 -1.47 18.13
N PRO A 315 -11.02 -1.05 19.14
CA PRO A 315 -11.37 0.37 19.35
C PRO A 315 -10.17 1.26 19.71
N GLY A 316 -10.27 2.56 19.44
CA GLY A 316 -9.20 3.53 19.72
C GLY A 316 -8.15 3.62 18.60
N GLY A 317 -8.55 3.30 17.37
CA GLY A 317 -7.66 3.37 16.20
C GLY A 317 -7.56 4.77 15.61
N TRP A 318 -6.76 4.90 14.55
CA TRP A 318 -6.65 6.17 13.84
C TRP A 318 -7.88 6.46 12.99
N THR A 319 -8.16 7.74 12.80
CA THR A 319 -9.13 8.17 11.79
C THR A 319 -8.57 7.94 10.38
N THR A 320 -9.44 7.72 9.38
CA THR A 320 -9.01 7.64 7.98
C THR A 320 -8.23 8.90 7.55
N ARG A 321 -8.56 10.07 8.12
CA ARG A 321 -7.91 11.34 7.81
C ARG A 321 -6.46 11.39 8.31
N GLU A 322 -6.22 10.94 9.53
CA GLU A 322 -4.86 10.85 10.10
C GLU A 322 -4.02 9.85 9.31
N PHE A 323 -4.58 8.67 9.03
CA PHE A 323 -3.85 7.64 8.32
C PHE A 323 -3.46 8.06 6.91
N ILE A 324 -4.37 8.68 6.15
CA ILE A 324 -4.04 9.27 4.83
C ILE A 324 -2.93 10.31 4.96
N ARG A 325 -2.91 11.13 6.03
CA ARG A 325 -1.86 12.12 6.24
C ARG A 325 -0.51 11.48 6.54
N ILE A 326 -0.48 10.36 7.26
CA ILE A 326 0.71 9.53 7.53
C ILE A 326 1.24 8.95 6.23
N LEU A 327 0.44 8.21 5.45
CA LEU A 327 0.84 7.63 4.15
C LEU A 327 1.46 8.68 3.22
N ARG A 328 0.83 9.85 3.16
CA ARG A 328 1.30 11.01 2.42
C ARG A 328 2.65 11.55 2.91
N GLY A 329 2.94 11.46 4.20
CA GLY A 329 4.24 11.83 4.77
C GLY A 329 5.36 10.85 4.44
N LEU A 330 5.01 9.61 4.13
CA LEU A 330 5.93 8.52 3.85
C LEU A 330 6.19 8.32 2.35
N GLU A 331 5.75 9.25 1.50
CA GLU A 331 5.83 9.13 0.04
C GLU A 331 7.27 9.02 -0.52
N GLY A 332 8.29 9.34 0.31
CA GLY A 332 9.70 9.23 -0.02
C GLY A 332 10.32 7.85 0.20
N LEU A 333 9.61 6.90 0.82
CA LEU A 333 10.09 5.53 1.01
C LEU A 333 10.28 4.80 -0.32
N ASN A 334 11.31 3.95 -0.40
CA ASN A 334 11.52 3.05 -1.53
C ASN A 334 10.62 1.81 -1.43
N LEU A 335 9.34 1.99 -1.74
CA LEU A 335 8.35 0.90 -1.71
C LEU A 335 8.59 -0.08 -2.85
N VAL A 336 8.88 -1.35 -2.53
CA VAL A 336 9.07 -2.43 -3.53
C VAL A 336 7.80 -3.23 -3.79
N GLY A 337 6.82 -3.11 -2.91
CA GLY A 337 5.50 -3.67 -3.01
C GLY A 337 4.67 -3.21 -1.81
N ALA A 338 3.38 -3.43 -1.88
CA ALA A 338 2.48 -3.20 -0.76
C ALA A 338 1.27 -4.14 -0.82
N ASP A 339 0.58 -4.27 0.30
CA ASP A 339 -0.74 -4.89 0.38
C ASP A 339 -1.72 -4.03 1.20
N VAL A 340 -3.01 -4.26 0.99
CA VAL A 340 -4.08 -3.79 1.88
C VAL A 340 -4.97 -4.98 2.20
N VAL A 341 -5.01 -5.39 3.46
CA VAL A 341 -5.56 -6.67 3.93
C VAL A 341 -6.74 -6.49 4.90
N GLU A 342 -7.35 -7.61 5.30
CA GLU A 342 -8.44 -7.73 6.27
C GLU A 342 -9.73 -6.97 5.96
N VAL A 343 -9.89 -6.47 4.72
CA VAL A 343 -11.16 -5.91 4.25
C VAL A 343 -12.21 -7.02 4.15
N SER A 344 -13.15 -7.01 5.09
CA SER A 344 -14.22 -7.99 5.21
C SER A 344 -15.59 -7.32 4.97
N PRO A 345 -16.08 -7.33 3.72
CA PRO A 345 -17.28 -6.56 3.34
C PRO A 345 -18.56 -7.04 4.03
N ALA A 346 -18.55 -8.23 4.67
CA ALA A 346 -19.69 -8.73 5.43
C ALA A 346 -19.96 -7.97 6.74
N TYR A 347 -18.96 -7.22 7.26
CA TYR A 347 -19.08 -6.51 8.54
C TYR A 347 -19.10 -4.98 8.43
N GLN A 348 -19.11 -4.42 7.21
CA GLN A 348 -19.31 -2.98 6.99
C GLN A 348 -20.79 -2.64 6.76
N GLY A 349 -21.12 -1.35 6.79
CA GLY A 349 -22.46 -0.86 6.53
C GLY A 349 -22.77 -0.75 5.03
N ASN A 350 -23.96 -0.23 4.72
CA ASN A 350 -24.38 0.05 3.34
C ASN A 350 -23.53 1.13 2.65
N GLY A 351 -22.75 1.90 3.42
CA GLY A 351 -21.84 2.92 2.91
C GLY A 351 -20.51 2.38 2.40
N GLU A 352 -20.24 1.08 2.58
CA GLU A 352 -18.99 0.43 2.17
C GLU A 352 -17.74 1.11 2.73
N GLU A 353 -17.83 1.61 3.97
CA GLU A 353 -16.90 2.56 4.57
C GLU A 353 -15.47 2.02 4.60
N THR A 354 -15.31 0.75 5.01
CA THR A 354 -14.01 0.07 5.02
C THR A 354 -13.45 -0.10 3.61
N SER A 355 -14.28 -0.51 2.66
CA SER A 355 -13.84 -0.75 1.27
C SER A 355 -13.43 0.55 0.59
N LEU A 356 -14.13 1.66 0.86
CA LEU A 356 -13.77 3.00 0.41
C LEU A 356 -12.46 3.49 1.03
N ALA A 357 -12.28 3.26 2.33
CA ALA A 357 -11.02 3.58 3.00
C ALA A 357 -9.84 2.79 2.39
N ALA A 358 -10.00 1.48 2.20
CA ALA A 358 -9.00 0.63 1.57
C ALA A 358 -8.68 1.05 0.12
N ALA A 359 -9.70 1.33 -0.70
CA ALA A 359 -9.48 1.83 -2.06
C ALA A 359 -8.72 3.18 -2.07
N GLN A 360 -8.98 4.06 -1.09
CA GLN A 360 -8.22 5.29 -0.94
C GLN A 360 -6.77 5.04 -0.51
N VAL A 361 -6.52 4.08 0.37
CA VAL A 361 -5.16 3.66 0.77
C VAL A 361 -4.38 3.16 -0.46
N VAL A 362 -4.96 2.24 -1.24
CA VAL A 362 -4.35 1.73 -2.47
C VAL A 362 -3.98 2.87 -3.43
N TYR A 363 -4.86 3.86 -3.60
CA TYR A 363 -4.57 5.04 -4.42
C TYR A 363 -3.39 5.88 -3.91
N GLU A 364 -3.28 6.13 -2.60
CA GLU A 364 -2.15 6.86 -2.03
C GLU A 364 -0.83 6.06 -2.16
N LEU A 365 -0.87 4.73 -2.01
CA LEU A 365 0.29 3.85 -2.18
C LEU A 365 0.80 3.83 -3.63
N ILE A 366 -0.10 3.64 -4.60
CA ILE A 366 0.26 3.72 -6.03
C ILE A 366 0.80 5.13 -6.35
N THR A 367 0.19 6.19 -5.80
CA THR A 367 0.69 7.56 -5.95
C THR A 367 2.12 7.70 -5.44
N SER A 368 2.44 7.17 -4.26
CA SER A 368 3.79 7.18 -3.69
C SER A 368 4.77 6.42 -4.58
N MET A 369 4.42 5.21 -5.03
CA MET A 369 5.26 4.40 -5.91
C MET A 369 5.61 5.13 -7.21
N VAL A 370 4.62 5.75 -7.85
CA VAL A 370 4.81 6.51 -9.10
C VAL A 370 5.65 7.76 -8.86
N LYS A 371 5.37 8.50 -7.78
CA LYS A 371 6.08 9.74 -7.45
C LYS A 371 7.54 9.50 -7.09
N ARG A 372 7.85 8.45 -6.31
CA ARG A 372 9.22 8.07 -6.01
C ARG A 372 9.98 7.65 -7.28
N GLY A 373 9.34 6.88 -8.16
CA GLY A 373 9.95 6.52 -9.45
C GLY A 373 10.34 7.73 -10.31
N LEU A 374 9.57 8.82 -10.30
CA LEU A 374 9.96 10.08 -10.97
C LEU A 374 11.27 10.66 -10.39
N GLN A 375 11.45 10.57 -9.07
CA GLN A 375 12.66 11.07 -8.40
C GLN A 375 13.87 10.20 -8.74
N ASP A 376 13.70 8.87 -8.72
CA ASP A 376 14.78 7.94 -9.04
C ASP A 376 15.23 8.10 -10.51
N MET A 377 14.27 8.24 -11.45
CA MET A 377 14.58 8.54 -12.85
C MET A 377 15.27 9.90 -13.05
N GLY A 378 14.89 10.91 -12.27
CA GLY A 378 15.55 12.23 -12.30
C GLY A 378 16.99 12.20 -11.75
N LYS A 379 17.29 11.32 -10.80
CA LYS A 379 18.65 11.10 -10.28
C LYS A 379 19.53 10.40 -11.32
N GLU A 380 19.03 9.38 -11.99
CA GLU A 380 19.79 8.64 -13.02
C GLU A 380 20.09 9.50 -14.27
N GLY A 381 19.16 10.36 -14.69
CA GLY A 381 19.39 11.30 -15.78
C GLY A 381 20.48 12.35 -15.51
N ASN A 382 20.65 12.75 -14.25
CA ASN A 382 21.72 13.66 -13.81
C ASN A 382 23.06 12.94 -13.59
N ALA A 383 23.04 11.69 -13.13
CA ALA A 383 24.26 10.88 -13.00
C ALA A 383 24.88 10.56 -14.37
N GLY A 384 24.07 10.35 -15.40
CA GLY A 384 24.53 10.15 -16.78
C GLY A 384 25.12 11.40 -17.46
N HIS A 385 24.98 12.59 -16.88
CA HIS A 385 25.64 13.83 -17.36
C HIS A 385 26.89 14.21 -16.56
N ALA A 386 27.16 13.54 -15.43
CA ALA A 386 28.30 13.86 -14.58
C ALA A 386 29.62 13.23 -15.06
N ASP A 387 29.56 12.16 -15.85
CA ASP A 387 30.74 11.45 -16.36
C ASP A 387 31.24 11.95 -17.73
N ASP A 388 30.43 12.71 -18.48
CA ASP A 388 30.82 13.28 -19.79
C ASP A 388 31.29 14.76 -19.71
N ALA A 389 31.30 15.37 -18.52
CA ALA A 389 31.69 16.77 -18.32
C ALA A 389 33.14 16.95 -17.83
N LYS A 390 34.06 16.08 -18.29
CA LYS A 390 35.51 16.26 -18.14
C LYS A 390 36.21 16.08 -19.48
N ASP A 391 35.90 16.96 -20.43
CA ASP A 391 36.90 17.56 -21.32
C ASP A 391 36.22 18.65 -22.14
N GLU A 392 37.03 19.61 -22.59
CA GLU A 392 36.67 20.80 -23.38
C GLU A 392 36.16 22.03 -22.60
N LEU A 393 37.10 22.65 -21.87
CA LEU A 393 37.15 24.10 -21.75
C LEU A 393 37.73 24.69 -23.05
N THR A 394 36.92 25.30 -23.91
CA THR A 394 37.37 26.41 -24.78
C THR A 394 36.28 27.48 -24.94
N GLU A 395 36.76 28.72 -25.03
CA GLU A 395 36.08 30.01 -25.07
C GLU A 395 34.92 30.09 -26.08
N TYR A 396 33.90 30.93 -25.81
CA TYR A 396 33.57 32.07 -26.68
C TYR A 396 32.50 33.02 -26.08
N SER A 397 32.65 34.27 -26.51
CA SER A 397 32.04 35.56 -26.19
C SER A 397 30.54 35.69 -25.87
N THR A 398 30.26 36.68 -25.01
CA THR A 398 28.98 37.36 -24.76
C THR A 398 28.43 38.15 -25.96
N PRO A 399 27.09 38.28 -26.09
CA PRO A 399 26.48 39.44 -26.74
C PRO A 399 25.62 40.28 -25.79
N LYS A 400 25.67 41.59 -26.04
CA LYS A 400 24.95 42.69 -25.38
C LYS A 400 23.48 42.80 -25.82
N ASN A 401 22.66 43.29 -24.89
CA ASN A 401 21.51 44.20 -25.01
C ASN A 401 20.39 43.93 -26.03
N MET A 402 19.16 43.82 -25.52
CA MET A 402 17.99 44.54 -26.06
C MET A 402 16.94 44.78 -24.98
N MET A 403 16.54 46.06 -24.78
CA MET A 403 15.49 46.50 -23.86
C MET A 403 14.06 46.19 -24.38
N PRO A 404 13.03 46.13 -23.53
CA PRO A 404 11.63 46.09 -23.95
C PRO A 404 10.98 47.48 -24.05
N SER A 405 10.09 47.64 -25.03
CA SER A 405 9.25 48.83 -25.26
C SER A 405 7.96 48.80 -24.45
N LYS A 406 7.60 49.96 -23.88
CA LYS A 406 6.36 50.25 -23.15
C LYS A 406 5.13 50.34 -24.07
N SER A 407 3.95 50.00 -23.54
CA SER A 407 2.72 50.76 -23.83
C SER A 407 1.79 50.74 -22.60
N SER A 408 1.43 51.94 -22.18
CA SER A 408 0.62 52.35 -21.04
C SER A 408 -0.86 52.47 -21.42
N HIS A 409 -1.76 52.16 -20.48
CA HIS A 409 -3.05 52.85 -20.36
C HIS A 409 -3.33 53.13 -18.87
N GLU A 410 -3.38 54.42 -18.55
CA GLU A 410 -3.90 55.01 -17.30
C GLU A 410 -5.43 54.96 -17.28
N PHE A 411 -6.00 54.87 -16.07
CA PHE A 411 -7.14 55.70 -15.70
C PHE A 411 -7.08 56.07 -14.22
N ASP A 412 -7.30 57.36 -13.96
CA ASP A 412 -7.17 58.11 -12.72
C ASP A 412 -8.15 57.72 -11.60
N GLY A 413 -7.76 58.09 -10.38
CA GLY A 413 -8.45 57.81 -9.13
C GLY A 413 -9.49 58.82 -8.66
N ILE A 414 -10.09 58.52 -7.51
CA ILE A 414 -10.77 59.47 -6.62
C ILE A 414 -10.42 59.12 -5.16
N ILE A 415 -10.05 60.18 -4.45
CA ILE A 415 -9.67 60.28 -3.04
C ILE A 415 -10.91 60.20 -2.14
N SER A 416 -10.80 59.51 -1.00
CA SER A 416 -11.52 59.88 0.22
C SER A 416 -10.77 59.40 1.47
N THR A 417 -10.78 60.27 2.47
CA THR A 417 -9.86 60.36 3.58
C THR A 417 -10.48 59.78 4.87
N ALA A 418 -9.62 59.29 5.76
CA ALA A 418 -9.65 59.48 7.22
C ALA A 418 -10.02 58.31 8.16
N CYS A 419 -9.13 58.19 9.16
CA CYS A 419 -9.35 57.90 10.59
C CYS A 419 -9.08 56.50 11.18
N ARG A 420 -7.82 56.38 11.65
CA ARG A 420 -7.36 56.10 13.03
C ARG A 420 -7.73 54.79 13.74
N LYS A 421 -6.67 54.09 14.17
CA LYS A 421 -6.58 53.12 15.28
C LYS A 421 -7.12 53.70 16.61
N PRO A 422 -7.36 52.84 17.61
CA PRO A 422 -6.52 52.97 18.80
C PRO A 422 -5.96 51.65 19.36
N VAL A 423 -4.82 51.83 20.00
CA VAL A 423 -4.09 50.96 20.94
C VAL A 423 -4.75 51.09 22.32
N LEU A 424 -4.73 50.02 23.12
CA LEU A 424 -5.05 50.07 24.55
C LEU A 424 -3.91 49.40 25.33
N GLU A 425 -3.28 50.19 26.20
CA GLU A 425 -2.32 49.82 27.24
C GLU A 425 -2.58 50.80 28.39
N ILE A 426 -2.82 50.33 29.63
CA ILE A 426 -2.60 51.04 30.92
C ILE A 426 -2.41 49.99 32.04
N ASP A 427 -1.15 49.88 32.52
CA ASP A 427 -0.58 49.98 33.89
C ASP A 427 -1.31 49.40 35.14
N ALA A 428 -0.66 49.00 36.26
CA ALA A 428 0.73 48.77 36.71
C ALA A 428 0.72 48.31 38.21
N ALA A 429 1.78 47.61 38.66
CA ALA A 429 2.42 47.62 40.01
C ALA A 429 3.28 46.32 40.16
N ILE A 430 4.62 46.27 40.06
CA ILE A 430 5.76 46.80 40.86
C ILE A 430 5.85 46.26 42.31
N CYS A 431 6.88 45.42 42.56
CA CYS A 431 7.94 45.48 43.61
C CYS A 431 8.80 44.19 43.51
N LEU A 432 10.08 44.22 43.05
CA LEU A 432 11.36 44.31 43.82
C LEU A 432 11.66 43.02 44.64
N GLU A 433 12.81 42.30 44.62
CA GLU A 433 14.27 42.50 44.39
C GLU A 433 14.87 41.17 43.84
N MET A 434 15.78 41.14 42.84
CA MET A 434 17.25 41.34 42.83
C MET A 434 18.15 40.31 43.56
N GLU A 435 19.03 39.68 42.74
CA GLU A 435 20.41 39.23 42.99
C GLU A 435 20.67 38.02 43.92
N ASP A 436 21.66 37.13 43.74
CA ASP A 436 22.61 36.75 42.69
C ASP A 436 23.44 35.56 43.29
N LYS A 437 24.20 34.85 42.44
CA LYS A 437 25.37 33.99 42.72
C LYS A 437 25.24 32.47 42.94
N ASN A 438 25.67 31.78 41.87
CA ASN A 438 26.56 30.63 41.81
C ASN A 438 27.48 30.40 43.03
N LYS A 439 27.58 29.13 43.48
CA LYS A 439 28.87 28.42 43.69
C LYS A 439 28.69 26.93 44.03
N SER A 440 29.30 26.08 43.19
CA SER A 440 30.10 24.87 43.49
C SER A 440 29.57 23.78 44.44
N GLY A 441 29.31 22.59 43.87
CA GLY A 441 30.26 21.45 43.90
C GLY A 441 30.29 20.49 45.10
N SER A 442 29.92 19.22 44.81
CA SER A 442 30.40 17.94 45.42
C SER A 442 30.00 17.67 46.90
N GLN A 443 29.73 16.47 47.43
CA GLN A 443 29.92 15.03 47.14
C GLN A 443 28.75 14.28 47.85
N ALA A 444 28.08 13.29 47.25
CA ALA A 444 28.29 11.83 47.35
C ALA A 444 28.00 11.15 48.71
N ARG A 445 27.42 9.93 48.61
CA ARG A 445 27.29 8.82 49.60
C ARG A 445 25.97 8.75 50.38
N ASP A 446 25.26 7.63 50.55
CA ASP A 446 25.41 6.22 50.14
C ASP A 446 24.01 5.56 50.19
N VAL A 447 23.72 4.64 49.25
CA VAL A 447 22.57 3.70 49.28
C VAL A 447 23.12 2.31 49.02
N ILE A 448 23.08 1.42 50.01
CA ILE A 448 23.10 -0.06 49.92
C ILE A 448 22.54 -0.55 51.29
N THR A 449 21.73 -1.60 51.51
CA THR A 449 21.27 -2.79 50.75
C THR A 449 20.05 -3.39 51.50
N ILE A 450 19.07 -3.87 50.73
CA ILE A 450 18.24 -5.10 50.82
C ILE A 450 18.30 -5.93 52.13
N ASP A 451 17.14 -6.28 52.71
CA ASP A 451 16.81 -7.71 52.95
C ASP A 451 15.30 -8.01 53.03
N ILE A 452 14.96 -9.17 52.51
CA ILE A 452 13.65 -9.78 52.26
C ILE A 452 13.44 -10.88 53.31
N SER A 453 12.27 -10.96 53.94
CA SER A 453 11.62 -12.26 54.23
C SER A 453 10.24 -12.09 54.85
N ARG A 454 9.21 -12.44 54.06
CA ARG A 454 7.89 -12.84 54.53
C ARG A 454 7.95 -14.31 54.92
N GLN A 455 7.51 -14.65 56.13
CA GLN A 455 7.15 -16.01 56.51
C GLN A 455 5.69 -16.28 56.11
N ALA A 456 5.49 -17.22 55.18
CA ALA A 456 4.24 -17.93 55.00
C ALA A 456 4.58 -19.42 55.12
N GLY A 457 4.09 -20.06 56.18
CA GLY A 457 4.12 -21.51 56.32
C GLY A 457 2.80 -22.10 55.83
N LEU A 458 2.88 -23.15 55.01
CA LEU A 458 1.96 -24.29 54.94
C LEU A 458 2.47 -25.25 53.85
N ALA A 459 2.70 -26.49 54.23
CA ALA A 459 3.08 -27.62 53.38
C ALA A 459 2.35 -28.89 53.93
N PRO A 460 2.28 -30.01 53.19
CA PRO A 460 1.01 -30.60 52.75
C PRO A 460 0.71 -31.98 53.37
N THR A 461 -0.51 -32.48 53.15
CA THR A 461 -0.94 -33.85 53.44
C THR A 461 -0.89 -34.75 52.20
N PRO A 462 -0.52 -36.05 52.30
CA PRO A 462 -0.52 -36.99 51.19
C PRO A 462 -1.77 -37.89 51.12
N GLU A 463 -2.04 -38.35 49.89
CA GLU A 463 -2.66 -39.60 49.42
C GLU A 463 -3.94 -40.18 50.06
N SER A 464 -4.98 -40.32 49.21
CA SER A 464 -5.68 -41.59 48.93
C SER A 464 -6.40 -41.52 47.58
#